data_AF-A0A7L5DWV0-F1
#
_entry.id   AF-A0A7L5DWV0-F1
#
_cell.length_a   1.000
_cell.length_b   1.000
_cell.length_c   1.000
_cell.angle_alpha   90.00
_cell.angle_beta   90.00
_cell.angle_gamma   90.00
#
_symmetry.space_group_name_H-M   'P 1'
#
loop_
_entity.id
_entity.type
_entity.pdbx_description
1 polymer ?
#
loop_
_entity_poly.entity_id
_entity_poly.type
_entity_poly.pdbx_seq_one_letter_code
_entity_poly.pdbx_strand_id
1 'polypeptide(L)'
;MVNDVFNLKIKSVATNIRKLREYRNYTQEYLAMKLDISQNAYSKIELGYTKITLERLYQIANLLNIDPVELLKADPTNISQLFKKIVN
;
A
#
# COMPACT_ATOMS: atom_id res chain seq x y z
N MET A 1 -13.65 0.14 20.95
CA MET A 1 -13.77 -1.18 20.29
C MET A 1 -14.09 -1.09 18.79
N VAL A 2 -15.22 -0.52 18.35
CA VAL A 2 -15.54 -0.44 16.90
C VAL A 2 -14.55 0.46 16.13
N ASN A 3 -14.17 1.60 16.70
CA ASN A 3 -13.22 2.53 16.08
C ASN A 3 -11.80 1.97 15.99
N ASP A 4 -11.42 1.09 16.92
CA ASP A 4 -10.06 0.53 16.99
C ASP A 4 -9.84 -0.48 15.87
N VAL A 5 -10.80 -1.38 15.64
CA VAL A 5 -10.76 -2.35 14.53
C VAL A 5 -10.76 -1.64 13.18
N PHE A 6 -11.57 -0.57 13.03
CA PHE A 6 -11.57 0.24 11.82
C PHE A 6 -10.19 0.88 11.56
N ASN A 7 -9.60 1.51 12.58
CA ASN A 7 -8.27 2.11 12.45
C ASN A 7 -7.17 1.09 12.16
N LEU A 8 -7.27 -0.12 12.70
CA LEU A 8 -6.35 -1.22 12.39
C LEU A 8 -6.45 -1.63 10.92
N LYS A 9 -7.67 -1.73 10.36
CA LYS A 9 -7.87 -2.02 8.93
C LYS A 9 -7.32 -0.91 8.03
N ILE A 10 -7.44 0.36 8.41
CA ILE A 10 -6.83 1.46 7.64
C ILE A 10 -5.29 1.37 7.67
N LYS A 11 -4.70 1.09 8.84
CA LYS A 11 -3.25 0.90 8.96
C LYS A 11 -2.73 -0.32 8.19
N SER A 12 -3.53 -1.37 8.05
CA SER A 12 -3.10 -2.55 7.28
C SER A 12 -2.96 -2.24 5.79
N VAL A 13 -3.80 -1.36 5.22
CA VAL A 13 -3.67 -0.91 3.82
C VAL A 13 -2.32 -0.22 3.58
N ALA A 14 -1.96 0.73 4.45
CA ALA A 14 -0.66 1.42 4.38
C ALA A 14 0.51 0.43 4.50
N THR A 15 0.38 -0.56 5.39
CA THR A 15 1.37 -1.63 5.57
C THR A 15 1.49 -2.51 4.31
N ASN A 16 0.38 -2.82 3.65
CA ASN A 16 0.36 -3.62 2.42
C ASN A 16 1.07 -2.90 1.27
N ILE A 17 0.81 -1.60 1.10
CA ILE A 17 1.48 -0.74 0.11
C ILE A 17 3.00 -0.82 0.31
N ARG A 18 3.46 -0.63 1.56
CA ARG A 18 4.88 -0.71 1.90
C ARG A 18 5.49 -2.06 1.55
N LYS A 19 4.86 -3.15 1.99
CA LYS A 19 5.36 -4.52 1.76
C LYS A 19 5.46 -4.84 0.28
N LEU A 20 4.46 -4.43 -0.51
CA LEU A 20 4.51 -4.67 -1.95
C LEU A 20 5.58 -3.83 -2.63
N ARG A 21 5.75 -2.56 -2.23
CA ARG A 21 6.84 -1.72 -2.73
C ARG A 21 8.20 -2.36 -2.47
N GLU A 22 8.44 -2.81 -1.23
CA GLU A 22 9.68 -3.48 -0.83
C GLU A 22 9.91 -4.77 -1.62
N TYR A 23 8.86 -5.58 -1.81
CA TYR A 23 8.92 -6.80 -2.63
C TYR A 23 9.28 -6.52 -4.10
N ARG A 24 8.78 -5.41 -4.66
CA ARG A 24 9.14 -4.95 -6.02
C ARG A 24 10.53 -4.31 -6.10
N ASN A 25 11.26 -4.20 -4.98
CA ASN A 25 12.52 -3.47 -4.86
C ASN A 25 12.42 -1.99 -5.29
N TYR A 26 11.27 -1.36 -5.06
CA TYR A 26 11.07 0.05 -5.36
C TYR A 26 11.47 0.92 -4.15
N THR A 27 12.18 2.01 -4.42
CA THR A 27 12.46 3.02 -3.39
C THR A 27 11.22 3.88 -3.14
N GLN A 28 11.16 4.56 -1.99
CA GLN A 28 10.08 5.49 -1.71
C GLN A 28 10.15 6.71 -2.65
N GLU A 29 11.37 7.16 -2.97
CA GLU A 29 11.67 8.22 -3.92
C GLU A 29 11.11 7.88 -5.31
N TYR A 30 11.28 6.64 -5.77
CA TYR A 30 10.79 6.19 -7.07
C TYR A 30 9.26 6.32 -7.19
N LEU A 31 8.50 5.79 -6.22
CA LEU A 31 7.05 5.88 -6.25
C LEU A 31 6.55 7.31 -6.00
N ALA A 32 7.20 8.05 -5.11
CA ALA A 32 6.87 9.46 -4.86
C ALA A 32 7.00 10.30 -6.14
N MET A 33 8.10 10.12 -6.88
CA MET A 33 8.31 10.77 -8.19
C MET A 33 7.23 10.40 -9.19
N LYS A 34 6.83 9.12 -9.28
CA LYS A 34 5.76 8.67 -10.19
C LYS A 34 4.37 9.18 -9.82
N LEU A 35 4.16 9.55 -8.55
CA LEU A 35 2.92 10.07 -8.01
C LEU A 35 2.89 11.60 -7.94
N ASP A 36 3.96 12.27 -8.38
CA ASP A 36 4.17 13.71 -8.30
C ASP A 36 3.99 14.26 -6.87
N ILE A 37 4.64 13.60 -5.91
CA ILE A 37 4.66 14.01 -4.49
C ILE A 37 6.08 13.92 -3.92
N SER A 38 6.30 14.56 -2.77
CA SER A 38 7.57 14.41 -2.06
C SER A 38 7.72 13.00 -1.49
N GLN A 39 8.96 12.54 -1.36
CA GLN A 39 9.27 11.27 -0.68
C GLN A 39 8.69 11.23 0.73
N ASN A 40 8.76 12.34 1.48
CA ASN A 40 8.18 12.45 2.82
C ASN A 40 6.65 12.27 2.79
N ALA A 41 5.95 12.84 1.81
CA ALA A 41 4.51 12.63 1.65
C ALA A 41 4.19 11.16 1.37
N TYR A 42 4.98 10.49 0.52
CA TYR A 42 4.82 9.05 0.28
C TYR A 42 5.14 8.20 1.53
N SER A 43 6.17 8.57 2.30
CA SER A 43 6.49 7.91 3.58
C SER A 43 5.33 8.01 4.59
N LYS A 44 4.69 9.18 4.69
CA LYS A 44 3.50 9.37 5.54
C LYS A 44 2.29 8.52 5.11
N ILE A 45 2.16 8.23 3.82
CA ILE A 45 1.18 7.27 3.30
C ILE A 45 1.48 5.87 3.86
N GLU A 46 2.72 5.39 3.73
CA GLU A 46 3.12 4.05 4.22
C GLU A 46 3.06 3.90 5.74
N LEU A 47 3.20 5.01 6.48
CA LEU A 47 3.05 5.04 7.94
C LEU A 47 1.58 5.20 8.40
N GLY A 48 0.65 5.42 7.47
CA GLY A 48 -0.77 5.65 7.77
C GLY A 48 -1.05 7.01 8.44
N TYR A 49 -0.13 7.97 8.33
CA TYR A 49 -0.29 9.33 8.87
C TYR A 49 -1.10 10.25 7.95
N THR A 50 -1.27 9.86 6.69
CA THR A 50 -2.08 10.59 5.71
C THR A 50 -3.26 9.74 5.27
N LYS A 51 -4.45 10.35 5.21
CA LYS A 51 -5.63 9.71 4.62
C LYS A 51 -5.39 9.47 3.14
N ILE A 52 -5.52 8.23 2.71
CA ILE A 52 -5.38 7.83 1.30
C ILE A 52 -6.73 8.06 0.62
N THR A 53 -6.75 8.85 -0.46
CA THR A 53 -7.94 8.99 -1.31
C THR A 53 -8.11 7.76 -2.20
N LEU A 54 -9.33 7.53 -2.69
CA LEU A 54 -9.57 6.43 -3.62
C LEU A 54 -8.69 6.53 -4.87
N GLU A 55 -8.61 7.72 -5.47
CA GLU A 55 -7.73 7.98 -6.62
C GLU A 55 -6.28 7.60 -6.33
N ARG A 56 -5.75 8.00 -5.17
CA ARG A 56 -4.36 7.70 -4.79
C ARG A 56 -4.15 6.20 -4.58
N LEU A 57 -5.14 5.49 -4.03
CA LEU A 57 -5.10 4.03 -3.91
C LEU A 57 -4.98 3.36 -5.29
N TYR A 58 -5.77 3.79 -6.27
CA TYR A 58 -5.70 3.26 -7.64
C TYR A 58 -4.37 3.57 -8.32
N GLN A 59 -3.85 4.79 -8.18
CA GLN A 59 -2.54 5.17 -8.72
C GLN A 59 -1.41 4.30 -8.14
N ILE A 60 -1.40 4.11 -6.81
CA ILE A 60 -0.42 3.28 -6.12
C ILE A 60 -0.53 1.82 -6.57
N ALA A 61 -1.76 1.27 -6.64
CA ALA A 61 -1.99 -0.10 -7.08
C ALA A 61 -1.48 -0.34 -8.52
N ASN A 62 -1.74 0.62 -9.42
CA ASN A 62 -1.24 0.57 -10.79
C ASN A 62 0.30 0.57 -10.85
N LEU A 63 0.97 1.46 -10.10
CA LEU A 63 2.44 1.49 -10.04
C LEU A 63 3.04 0.21 -9.45
N LEU A 64 2.31 -0.45 -8.55
CA LEU A 64 2.70 -1.71 -7.93
C LEU A 64 2.29 -2.95 -8.76
N ASN A 65 1.62 -2.74 -9.89
CA ASN A 65 1.08 -3.76 -10.80
C ASN A 65 0.19 -4.77 -10.08
N ILE A 66 -0.86 -4.27 -9.44
CA ILE A 66 -1.82 -5.07 -8.68
C ILE A 66 -3.23 -4.46 -8.71
N ASP A 67 -4.25 -5.28 -8.50
CA ASP A 67 -5.60 -4.80 -8.23
C ASP A 67 -5.67 -4.08 -6.86
N PRO A 68 -6.29 -2.88 -6.77
CA PRO A 68 -6.40 -2.13 -5.51
C PRO A 68 -7.14 -2.89 -4.40
N VAL A 69 -8.02 -3.82 -4.73
CA VAL A 69 -8.72 -4.68 -3.74
C VAL A 69 -7.71 -5.53 -2.95
N GLU A 70 -6.60 -5.94 -3.56
CA GLU A 70 -5.57 -6.69 -2.86
C GLU A 70 -4.88 -5.85 -1.77
N LEU A 71 -4.74 -4.53 -1.98
CA LEU A 71 -4.21 -3.61 -0.95
C LEU A 71 -5.16 -3.48 0.25
N LEU A 72 -6.46 -3.71 0.06
CA LEU A 72 -7.49 -3.66 1.10
C LEU A 72 -7.56 -4.93 1.96
N LYS A 73 -6.94 -6.04 1.54
CA LYS A 73 -7.01 -7.31 2.28
C LYS A 73 -6.10 -7.24 3.51
N ALA A 74 -6.72 -7.33 4.69
CA ALA A 74 -6.06 -7.06 5.98
C ALA A 74 -5.22 -8.22 6.54
N ASP A 75 -4.97 -9.29 5.79
CA ASP A 75 -4.44 -10.52 6.35
C ASP A 75 -2.95 -10.74 5.98
N PRO A 76 -2.02 -10.73 6.97
CA PRO A 76 -0.60 -11.03 6.76
C PRO A 76 -0.35 -12.36 6.04
N THR A 77 -1.24 -13.34 6.22
CA THR A 77 -1.18 -14.66 5.57
C THR A 77 -1.42 -14.55 4.06
N ASN A 78 -2.16 -13.51 3.64
CA ASN A 78 -2.50 -13.26 2.24
C ASN A 78 -1.35 -12.60 1.46
N ILE A 79 -0.41 -11.93 2.11
CA ILE A 79 0.75 -11.32 1.43
C ILE A 79 1.63 -12.39 0.78
N SER A 80 1.85 -13.53 1.46
CA SER A 80 2.55 -14.68 0.85
C SER A 80 1.79 -15.25 -0.34
N GLN A 81 0.46 -15.37 -0.23
CA GLN A 81 -0.38 -15.82 -1.34
C GLN A 81 -0.40 -14.82 -2.51
N LEU A 82 -0.36 -13.53 -2.20
CA LEU A 82 -0.32 -12.47 -3.18
C LEU A 82 0.99 -12.47 -3.95
N PHE A 83 2.12 -12.64 -3.27
CA PHE A 83 3.41 -12.84 -3.94
C PHE A 83 3.40 -14.10 -4.81
N LYS A 84 2.79 -15.20 -4.37
CA LYS A 84 2.61 -16.40 -5.21
C LYS A 84 1.77 -16.13 -6.47
N LYS A 85 0.72 -15.30 -6.40
CA LYS A 85 -0.11 -14.91 -7.56
C LYS A 85 0.59 -13.96 -8.53
N ILE A 86 1.62 -13.25 -8.09
CA ILE A 86 2.37 -12.32 -8.95
C ILE A 86 3.44 -13.06 -9.76
N VAL A 87 3.94 -14.18 -9.23
CA VAL A 87 5.04 -14.97 -9.82
C VAL A 87 4.54 -16.13 -10.71
N ASN A 88 3.25 -16.46 -10.66
CA ASN A 88 2.59 -17.44 -11.54
C ASN A 88 1.55 -16.76 -12.40
#